data_AF-A0A3N5K647-F1
#
_entry.id   AF-A0A3N5K647-F1
#
_cell.length_a   1.000
_cell.length_b   1.000
_cell.length_c   1.000
_cell.angle_alpha   90.00
_cell.angle_beta   90.00
_cell.angle_gamma   90.00
#
_symmetry.space_group_name_H-M   'P 1'
#
loop_
_entity.id
_entity.type
_entity.pdbx_description
1 polymer ?
#
loop_
_entity_poly.entity_id
_entity_poly.type
_entity_poly.pdbx_seq_one_letter_code
_entity_poly.pdbx_strand_id
1 'polypeptide(L)'
;MPDLVRRYDNKNQPIVVPKKGVLAGTYFNLVRLGKGEEYRAKVEGIETFYAVLSGNADIDVDGAAFRDVGRRKDIWSGQADSVYATRGADVRVRANADGTELAVGGGVCETVHPPFRVLPGEVEMVDVGSVETRSHRRIFHLLGQNGLGRAGNLLISELYCDHGCWSGYPPHKHDDDQGKVETNHEELYHYRFRP
;
A
#
# COMPACT_ATOMS: atom_id res chain seq x y z
N MET A 1 -7.79 -1.07 -22.14
CA MET A 1 -6.54 -0.31 -21.92
C MET A 1 -6.48 0.05 -20.46
N PRO A 2 -5.31 0.00 -19.80
CA PRO A 2 -5.20 0.43 -18.41
C PRO A 2 -5.57 1.92 -18.29
N ASP A 3 -6.29 2.28 -17.24
CA ASP A 3 -6.53 3.68 -16.89
C ASP A 3 -5.25 4.25 -16.27
N LEU A 4 -4.47 4.95 -17.09
CA LEU A 4 -3.20 5.53 -16.67
C LEU A 4 -3.41 6.90 -16.03
N VAL A 5 -3.11 6.99 -14.74
CA VAL A 5 -3.01 8.27 -14.03
C VAL A 5 -1.57 8.78 -14.11
N ARG A 6 -1.35 9.90 -14.81
CA ARG A 6 -0.04 10.56 -14.85
C ARG A 6 0.24 11.22 -13.50
N ARG A 7 1.51 11.29 -13.10
CA ARG A 7 1.92 12.01 -11.89
C ARG A 7 1.46 13.47 -11.94
N TYR A 8 0.87 13.95 -10.86
CA TYR A 8 0.54 15.35 -10.59
C TYR A 8 0.71 15.64 -9.09
N ASP A 9 0.67 16.91 -8.70
CA ASP A 9 0.53 17.28 -7.30
C ASP A 9 -0.94 17.13 -6.89
N ASN A 10 -1.26 16.08 -6.15
CA ASN A 10 -2.59 15.79 -5.65
C ASN A 10 -2.94 16.60 -4.39
N LYS A 11 -2.05 17.46 -3.87
CA LYS A 11 -2.27 18.25 -2.65
C LYS A 11 -2.73 17.39 -1.47
N ASN A 12 -2.15 16.19 -1.37
CA ASN A 12 -2.52 15.14 -0.41
C ASN A 12 -3.98 14.68 -0.46
N GLN A 13 -4.73 15.04 -1.51
CA GLN A 13 -6.08 14.54 -1.76
C GLN A 13 -6.02 13.13 -2.38
N PRO A 14 -6.97 12.24 -2.06
CA PRO A 14 -7.03 10.89 -2.63
C PRO A 14 -6.94 10.90 -4.16
N ILE A 15 -6.08 10.04 -4.72
CA ILE A 15 -5.91 9.89 -6.16
C ILE A 15 -6.99 8.95 -6.72
N VAL A 16 -7.26 7.86 -6.00
CA VAL A 16 -8.34 6.93 -6.29
C VAL A 16 -9.23 6.84 -5.06
N VAL A 17 -10.53 7.02 -5.30
CA VAL A 17 -11.57 6.76 -4.31
C VAL A 17 -12.54 5.74 -4.90
N PRO A 18 -13.11 4.87 -4.05
CA PRO A 18 -14.18 3.97 -4.47
C PRO A 18 -15.31 4.76 -5.12
N LYS A 19 -15.52 4.53 -6.41
CA LYS A 19 -16.61 5.14 -7.19
C LYS A 19 -17.14 4.11 -8.17
N LYS A 20 -18.41 4.23 -8.58
CA LYS A 20 -18.92 3.44 -9.71
C LYS A 20 -18.04 3.72 -10.93
N GLY A 21 -17.32 2.72 -11.42
CA GLY A 21 -16.27 2.87 -12.42
C GLY A 21 -15.30 1.69 -12.43
N VAL A 22 -14.06 1.93 -12.89
CA VAL A 22 -13.04 0.88 -13.12
C VAL A 22 -12.50 0.26 -11.83
N LEU A 23 -12.44 1.02 -10.74
CA LEU A 23 -12.07 0.53 -9.40
C LEU A 23 -13.16 0.94 -8.41
N ALA A 24 -14.12 0.04 -8.20
CA ALA A 24 -15.27 0.24 -7.33
C ALA A 24 -14.98 -0.06 -5.86
N GLY A 25 -13.95 -0.88 -5.58
CA GLY A 25 -13.54 -1.30 -4.25
C GLY A 25 -12.26 -0.62 -3.73
N THR A 26 -11.43 -0.07 -4.62
CA THR A 26 -10.07 0.40 -4.28
C THR A 26 -10.01 1.87 -3.90
N TYR A 27 -9.22 2.16 -2.86
CA TYR A 27 -8.78 3.50 -2.46
C TYR A 27 -7.26 3.59 -2.59
N PHE A 28 -6.77 4.72 -3.09
CA PHE A 28 -5.34 5.01 -3.11
C PHE A 28 -5.06 6.49 -2.93
N ASN A 29 -4.09 6.80 -2.08
CA ASN A 29 -3.52 8.13 -1.97
C ASN A 29 -2.00 8.08 -1.84
N LEU A 30 -1.35 9.15 -2.31
CA LEU A 30 0.06 9.41 -2.06
C LEU A 30 0.15 10.71 -1.26
N VAL A 31 0.72 10.63 -0.07
CA VAL A 31 0.77 11.74 0.89
C VAL A 31 2.21 12.17 1.07
N ARG A 32 2.48 13.48 0.99
CA ARG A 32 3.80 14.10 1.24
C ARG A 32 3.65 15.19 2.28
N LEU A 33 4.50 15.15 3.30
CA LEU A 33 4.43 16.04 4.44
C LEU A 33 5.82 16.61 4.77
N GLY A 34 5.85 17.89 5.14
CA GLY A 34 6.94 18.53 5.85
C GLY A 34 6.91 18.19 7.35
N LYS A 35 8.02 18.46 8.05
CA LYS A 35 8.12 18.17 9.48
C LYS A 35 7.04 18.89 10.27
N GLY A 36 6.28 18.13 11.05
CA GLY A 36 5.20 18.62 11.90
C GLY A 36 3.86 18.83 11.18
N GLU A 37 3.82 18.73 9.85
CA GLU A 37 2.56 18.75 9.11
C GLU A 37 1.71 17.50 9.39
N GLU A 38 0.40 17.68 9.30
CA GLU A 38 -0.57 16.62 9.54
C GLU A 38 -1.36 16.28 8.27
N TYR A 39 -1.61 14.99 8.10
CA TYR A 39 -2.61 14.46 7.19
C TYR A 39 -3.70 13.78 8.02
N ARG A 40 -4.97 14.00 7.63
CA ARG A 40 -6.13 13.36 8.26
C ARG A 40 -6.95 12.63 7.21
N ALA A 41 -7.40 11.44 7.56
CA ALA A 41 -8.26 10.63 6.72
C ALA A 41 -9.36 10.01 7.56
N LYS A 42 -10.59 10.08 7.05
CA LYS A 42 -11.71 9.30 7.54
C LYS A 42 -12.56 8.92 6.32
N VAL A 43 -12.53 7.65 5.97
CA VAL A 43 -13.19 7.14 4.77
C VAL A 43 -14.14 6.03 5.18
N GLU A 44 -15.41 6.39 5.37
CA GLU A 44 -16.49 5.43 5.61
C GLU A 44 -16.46 4.33 4.56
N GLY A 45 -16.63 3.07 4.96
CA GLY A 45 -16.51 1.97 3.97
C GLY A 45 -15.19 1.26 3.95
N ILE A 46 -14.11 1.95 4.30
CA ILE A 46 -12.79 1.65 3.77
C ILE A 46 -11.80 1.39 4.90
N GLU A 47 -11.20 0.21 4.89
CA GLU A 47 -9.99 -0.06 5.67
C GLU A 47 -8.78 0.51 4.92
N THR A 48 -7.74 0.93 5.65
CA THR A 48 -6.58 1.59 5.04
C THR A 48 -5.26 1.07 5.59
N PHE A 49 -4.23 1.14 4.76
CA PHE A 49 -2.87 0.69 5.06
C PHE A 49 -1.86 1.78 4.68
N TYR A 50 -1.14 2.28 5.67
CA TYR A 50 -0.22 3.40 5.59
C TYR A 50 1.21 2.89 5.53
N ALA A 51 1.76 2.73 4.32
CA ALA A 51 3.15 2.32 4.11
C ALA A 51 4.06 3.56 4.00
N VAL A 52 5.03 3.71 4.91
CA VAL A 52 5.99 4.83 4.85
C VAL A 52 7.04 4.55 3.78
N LEU A 53 7.07 5.39 2.74
CA LEU A 53 7.98 5.27 1.59
C LEU A 53 9.35 5.91 1.86
N SER A 54 9.35 7.03 2.59
CA SER A 54 10.53 7.74 3.05
C SER A 54 10.20 8.58 4.28
N GLY A 55 11.20 8.89 5.10
CA GLY A 55 11.02 9.66 6.32
C GLY A 55 10.41 8.85 7.45
N ASN A 56 9.74 9.53 8.38
CA ASN A 56 9.08 8.90 9.51
C ASN A 56 7.89 9.73 10.02
N ALA A 57 6.90 9.06 10.61
CA ALA A 57 5.68 9.69 11.09
C ALA A 57 5.16 9.04 12.38
N ASP A 58 4.39 9.83 13.13
CA ASP A 58 3.48 9.32 14.15
C ASP A 58 2.09 9.12 13.51
N ILE A 59 1.51 7.94 13.67
CA ILE A 59 0.20 7.56 13.12
C ILE A 59 -0.73 7.23 14.28
N ASP A 60 -1.87 7.91 14.35
CA ASP A 60 -2.92 7.71 15.33
C ASP A 60 -4.16 7.19 14.62
N VAL A 61 -4.70 6.06 15.08
CA VAL A 61 -5.90 5.43 14.51
C VAL A 61 -6.94 5.30 15.62
N ASP A 62 -7.99 6.11 15.58
CA ASP A 62 -9.03 6.16 16.63
C ASP A 62 -8.44 6.26 18.06
N GLY A 63 -7.34 6.99 18.23
CA GLY A 63 -6.64 7.14 19.51
C GLY A 63 -5.58 6.07 19.81
N ALA A 64 -5.46 5.00 19.02
CA ALA A 64 -4.34 4.07 19.10
C ALA A 64 -3.09 4.70 18.45
N ALA A 65 -2.08 4.99 19.26
CA ALA A 65 -0.88 5.69 18.80
C ALA A 65 0.26 4.74 18.39
N PHE A 66 0.69 4.86 17.14
CA PHE A 66 1.89 4.24 16.58
C PHE A 66 2.95 5.32 16.35
N ARG A 67 4.03 5.28 17.13
CA ARG A 67 5.08 6.31 17.09
C ARG A 67 6.24 5.88 16.21
N ASP A 68 6.88 6.87 15.58
CA ASP A 68 8.12 6.67 14.82
C ASP A 68 8.00 5.53 13.80
N VAL A 69 6.95 5.56 13.00
CA VAL A 69 6.69 4.64 11.89
C VAL A 69 7.49 5.12 10.68
N GLY A 70 8.33 4.24 10.13
CA GLY A 70 9.22 4.57 9.02
C GLY A 70 10.67 4.71 9.46
N ARG A 71 11.56 3.99 8.78
CA ARG A 71 13.01 4.00 9.05
C ARG A 71 13.87 3.97 7.80
N ARG A 72 13.31 3.54 6.67
CA ARG A 72 14.03 3.47 5.41
C ARG A 72 14.25 4.86 4.82
N LYS A 73 15.43 5.07 4.24
CA LYS A 73 15.79 6.30 3.54
C LYS A 73 14.88 6.55 2.34
N ASP A 74 14.63 5.50 1.57
CA ASP A 74 13.77 5.44 0.40
C ASP A 74 13.29 3.99 0.20
N ILE A 75 12.39 3.78 -0.76
CA ILE A 75 11.82 2.45 -1.04
C ILE A 75 12.88 1.41 -1.41
N TRP A 76 14.01 1.83 -2.00
CA TRP A 76 15.10 0.91 -2.39
C TRP A 76 16.05 0.55 -1.25
N SER A 77 15.86 1.14 -0.06
CA SER A 77 16.77 1.03 1.08
C SER A 77 16.29 0.04 2.15
N GLY A 78 15.19 -0.66 1.92
CA GLY A 78 14.70 -1.70 2.83
C GLY A 78 13.18 -1.85 2.85
N GLN A 79 12.72 -2.77 3.70
CA GLN A 79 11.32 -3.08 3.90
C GLN A 79 10.56 -1.90 4.52
N ALA A 80 9.28 -1.77 4.13
CA ALA A 80 8.42 -0.73 4.65
C ALA A 80 8.06 -0.98 6.12
N ASP A 81 7.80 0.12 6.81
CA ASP A 81 7.18 0.14 8.13
C ASP A 81 5.81 0.75 7.97
N SER A 82 4.77 0.06 8.45
CA SER A 82 3.41 0.35 8.01
C SER A 82 2.40 0.22 9.14
N VAL A 83 1.27 0.90 9.01
CA VAL A 83 0.13 0.80 9.93
C VAL A 83 -1.13 0.46 9.17
N TYR A 84 -1.83 -0.58 9.63
CA TYR A 84 -3.19 -0.91 9.25
C TYR A 84 -4.18 -0.15 10.14
N ALA A 85 -5.20 0.43 9.50
CA ALA A 85 -6.32 1.08 10.15
C ALA A 85 -7.63 0.43 9.71
N THR A 86 -8.52 0.22 10.69
CA THR A 86 -9.82 -0.41 10.46
C THR A 86 -10.69 0.41 9.52
N ARG A 87 -11.73 -0.24 9.00
CA ARG A 87 -12.77 0.39 8.19
C ARG A 87 -13.32 1.66 8.84
N GLY A 88 -13.26 2.80 8.14
CA GLY A 88 -13.89 4.05 8.58
C GLY A 88 -13.21 4.75 9.75
N ALA A 89 -12.00 4.32 10.14
CA ALA A 89 -11.25 4.93 11.24
C ALA A 89 -10.96 6.42 11.00
N ASP A 90 -10.90 7.21 12.09
CA ASP A 90 -10.30 8.54 12.08
C ASP A 90 -8.79 8.38 12.26
N VAL A 91 -8.04 8.64 11.18
CA VAL A 91 -6.59 8.52 11.15
C VAL A 91 -5.93 9.88 11.07
N ARG A 92 -4.98 10.13 11.97
CA ARG A 92 -4.10 11.30 11.95
C ARG A 92 -2.66 10.84 11.77
N VAL A 93 -2.01 11.31 10.71
CA VAL A 93 -0.59 11.12 10.44
C VAL A 93 0.11 12.44 10.68
N ARG A 94 1.17 12.47 11.49
CA ARG A 94 2.03 13.64 11.70
C ARG A 94 3.46 13.29 11.32
N ALA A 95 4.03 14.05 10.39
CA ALA A 95 5.41 13.81 9.96
C ALA A 95 6.42 14.28 11.01
N ASN A 96 7.44 13.45 11.25
CA ASN A 96 8.52 13.73 12.19
C ASN A 96 9.75 14.33 11.48
N ALA A 97 9.82 14.21 10.15
CA ALA A 97 10.88 14.75 9.29
C ALA A 97 10.31 15.34 7.98
N ASP A 98 11.07 16.23 7.36
CA ASP A 98 10.74 16.76 6.04
C ASP A 98 10.85 15.68 4.95
N GLY A 99 9.97 15.76 3.96
CA GLY A 99 9.93 14.78 2.87
C GLY A 99 9.40 13.42 3.30
N THR A 100 8.63 13.36 4.38
CA THR A 100 7.92 12.14 4.78
C THR A 100 6.85 11.84 3.75
N GLU A 101 6.95 10.67 3.12
CA GLU A 101 6.02 10.23 2.08
C GLU A 101 5.37 8.91 2.49
N LEU A 102 4.05 8.81 2.33
CA LEU A 102 3.28 7.60 2.60
C LEU A 102 2.45 7.21 1.37
N ALA A 103 2.41 5.92 1.07
CA ALA A 103 1.36 5.34 0.25
C ALA A 103 0.23 4.87 1.17
N VAL A 104 -0.99 5.31 0.87
CA VAL A 104 -2.20 4.88 1.58
C VAL A 104 -3.00 4.00 0.62
N GLY A 105 -2.89 2.69 0.79
CA GLY A 105 -3.75 1.73 0.10
C GLY A 105 -5.02 1.49 0.92
N GLY A 106 -6.17 1.32 0.28
CA GLY A 106 -7.41 1.03 0.97
C GLY A 106 -8.40 0.25 0.12
N GLY A 107 -9.35 -0.38 0.80
CA GLY A 107 -10.30 -1.30 0.18
C GLY A 107 -11.62 -1.29 0.91
N VAL A 108 -12.71 -1.57 0.19
CA VAL A 108 -14.01 -1.83 0.81
C VAL A 108 -13.89 -3.06 1.71
N CYS A 109 -14.33 -2.88 2.95
CA CYS A 109 -14.31 -3.91 3.97
C CYS A 109 -15.66 -3.88 4.71
N GLU A 110 -16.15 -5.03 5.17
CA GLU A 110 -17.37 -5.11 5.98
C GLU A 110 -17.06 -5.44 7.45
N THR A 111 -15.86 -5.96 7.72
CA THR A 111 -15.42 -6.36 9.03
C THR A 111 -14.63 -5.25 9.72
N VAL A 112 -14.58 -5.31 11.05
CA VAL A 112 -13.80 -4.41 11.89
C VAL A 112 -12.67 -5.22 12.50
N HIS A 113 -11.44 -4.72 12.37
CA HIS A 113 -10.25 -5.33 12.95
C HIS A 113 -9.47 -4.28 13.76
N PRO A 114 -8.88 -4.63 14.92
CA PRO A 114 -8.06 -3.67 15.66
C PRO A 114 -6.90 -3.13 14.81
N PRO A 115 -6.56 -1.83 14.91
CA PRO A 115 -5.43 -1.28 14.19
C PRO A 115 -4.11 -1.91 14.66
N PHE A 116 -3.16 -2.03 13.75
CA PHE A 116 -1.85 -2.62 14.07
C PHE A 116 -0.73 -2.09 13.19
N ARG A 117 0.50 -2.25 13.66
CA ARG A 117 1.71 -1.96 12.89
C ARG A 117 2.26 -3.25 12.29
N VAL A 118 2.70 -3.17 11.04
CA VAL A 118 3.57 -4.18 10.42
C VAL A 118 4.98 -3.60 10.45
N LEU A 119 5.83 -4.19 11.28
CA LEU A 119 7.25 -3.82 11.36
C LEU A 119 7.98 -4.29 10.10
N PRO A 120 9.10 -3.64 9.71
CA PRO A 120 9.91 -4.10 8.59
C PRO A 120 10.26 -5.59 8.65
N GLY A 121 10.63 -6.10 9.84
CA GLY A 121 10.96 -7.51 10.04
C GLY A 121 9.79 -8.50 9.91
N GLU A 122 8.54 -8.02 9.84
CA GLU A 122 7.33 -8.83 9.59
C GLU A 122 6.95 -8.84 8.09
N VAL A 123 7.70 -8.12 7.24
CA VAL A 123 7.47 -8.10 5.79
C VAL A 123 8.09 -9.34 5.18
N GLU A 124 7.23 -10.24 4.72
CA GLU A 124 7.64 -11.44 3.99
C GLU A 124 8.15 -11.07 2.59
N MET A 125 9.19 -11.75 2.14
CA MET A 125 9.79 -11.53 0.83
C MET A 125 9.86 -12.84 0.06
N VAL A 126 9.44 -12.80 -1.21
CA VAL A 126 9.64 -13.88 -2.17
C VAL A 126 10.52 -13.40 -3.31
N ASP A 127 11.49 -14.24 -3.66
CA ASP A 127 12.43 -14.01 -4.77
C ASP A 127 12.20 -15.06 -5.85
N VAL A 128 11.76 -14.63 -7.03
CA VAL A 128 11.21 -15.53 -8.05
C VAL A 128 11.59 -15.11 -9.46
N GLY A 129 11.52 -16.07 -10.38
CA GLY A 129 11.86 -15.87 -11.79
C GLY A 129 13.36 -15.97 -12.07
N SER A 130 13.77 -15.58 -13.27
CA SER A 130 15.17 -15.60 -13.69
C SER A 130 15.49 -14.42 -14.61
N VAL A 131 16.72 -13.93 -14.53
CA VAL A 131 17.23 -12.88 -15.42
C VAL A 131 17.28 -13.39 -16.86
N GLU A 132 17.60 -14.68 -17.07
CA GLU A 132 17.66 -15.30 -18.40
C GLU A 132 16.30 -15.27 -19.09
N THR A 133 15.23 -15.56 -18.35
CA THR A 133 13.85 -15.51 -18.84
C THR A 133 13.23 -14.12 -18.72
N ARG A 134 14.00 -13.12 -18.27
CA ARG A 134 13.56 -11.74 -18.03
C ARG A 134 12.33 -11.66 -17.12
N SER A 135 12.28 -12.48 -16.09
CA SER A 135 11.16 -12.55 -15.14
C SER A 135 11.57 -12.42 -13.67
N HIS A 136 12.86 -12.17 -13.42
CA HIS A 136 13.39 -12.05 -12.06
C HIS A 136 12.81 -10.82 -11.34
N ARG A 137 12.25 -11.06 -10.15
CA ARG A 137 11.65 -10.04 -9.31
C ARG A 137 11.65 -10.47 -7.85
N ARG A 138 11.74 -9.46 -6.98
CA ARG A 138 11.53 -9.59 -5.54
C ARG A 138 10.22 -8.93 -5.17
N ILE A 139 9.36 -9.67 -4.47
CA ILE A 139 8.06 -9.18 -4.00
C ILE A 139 8.09 -9.17 -2.48
N PHE A 140 7.77 -8.02 -1.90
CA PHE A 140 7.69 -7.80 -0.47
C PHE A 140 6.22 -7.64 -0.09
N HIS A 141 5.66 -8.63 0.59
CA HIS A 141 4.26 -8.63 1.02
C HIS A 141 4.13 -7.80 2.30
N LEU A 142 3.80 -6.51 2.15
CA LEU A 142 3.60 -5.59 3.28
C LEU A 142 2.37 -5.99 4.10
N LEU A 143 1.29 -6.33 3.39
CA LEU A 143 0.09 -6.92 3.95
C LEU A 143 -0.32 -8.11 3.08
N GLY A 144 -0.09 -9.30 3.61
CA GLY A 144 -0.39 -10.58 2.96
C GLY A 144 -0.74 -11.62 4.01
N GLN A 145 0.06 -12.67 4.15
CA GLN A 145 -0.16 -13.70 5.17
C GLN A 145 -0.16 -13.14 6.60
N ASN A 146 0.66 -12.12 6.86
CA ASN A 146 0.71 -11.40 8.13
C ASN A 146 -0.60 -10.64 8.48
N GLY A 147 -1.52 -10.48 7.53
CA GLY A 147 -2.84 -9.88 7.71
C GLY A 147 -3.95 -10.89 8.01
N LEU A 148 -3.70 -12.19 7.86
CA LEU A 148 -4.75 -13.21 8.00
C LEU A 148 -5.42 -13.15 9.39
N GLY A 149 -6.75 -13.04 9.38
CA GLY A 149 -7.57 -12.97 10.60
C GLY A 149 -7.53 -11.64 11.34
N ARG A 150 -6.75 -10.66 10.87
CA ARG A 150 -6.59 -9.34 11.52
C ARG A 150 -6.68 -8.15 10.57
N ALA A 151 -6.88 -8.38 9.28
CA ALA A 151 -7.23 -7.39 8.27
C ALA A 151 -8.38 -7.94 7.42
N GLY A 152 -9.06 -7.07 6.67
CA GLY A 152 -10.15 -7.45 5.77
C GLY A 152 -9.64 -7.97 4.42
N ASN A 153 -9.94 -7.23 3.36
CA ASN A 153 -9.77 -7.63 1.96
C ASN A 153 -8.46 -7.12 1.32
N LEU A 154 -7.62 -6.41 2.07
CA LEU A 154 -6.42 -5.80 1.52
C LEU A 154 -5.28 -6.81 1.29
N LEU A 155 -4.70 -6.73 0.09
CA LEU A 155 -3.39 -7.29 -0.26
C LEU A 155 -2.50 -6.15 -0.75
N ILE A 156 -1.37 -5.92 -0.07
CA ILE A 156 -0.46 -4.80 -0.36
C ILE A 156 0.95 -5.34 -0.49
N SER A 157 1.59 -5.11 -1.64
CA SER A 157 2.95 -5.56 -1.90
C SER A 157 3.80 -4.49 -2.60
N GLU A 158 5.11 -4.52 -2.36
CA GLU A 158 6.09 -3.82 -3.16
C GLU A 158 6.81 -4.81 -4.07
N LEU A 159 6.97 -4.49 -5.35
CA LEU A 159 7.62 -5.36 -6.32
C LEU A 159 8.82 -4.63 -6.92
N TYR A 160 9.99 -5.25 -6.84
CA TYR A 160 11.23 -4.79 -7.43
C TYR A 160 11.61 -5.74 -8.57
N CYS A 161 11.52 -5.22 -9.80
CA CYS A 161 11.90 -5.94 -11.00
C CYS A 161 13.33 -5.57 -11.36
N ASP A 162 14.15 -6.57 -11.69
CA ASP A 162 15.52 -6.30 -12.11
C ASP A 162 15.56 -5.66 -13.51
N HIS A 163 16.67 -5.00 -13.83
CA HIS A 163 16.82 -4.28 -15.10
C HIS A 163 16.55 -5.19 -16.30
N GLY A 164 15.60 -4.78 -17.16
CA GLY A 164 15.19 -5.53 -18.35
C GLY A 164 14.25 -6.72 -18.09
N CYS A 165 13.86 -6.98 -16.83
CA CYS A 165 12.88 -8.00 -16.48
C CYS A 165 11.44 -7.45 -16.48
N TRP A 166 10.47 -8.35 -16.59
CA TRP A 166 9.03 -8.08 -16.53
C TRP A 166 8.44 -8.49 -15.17
N SER A 167 7.63 -7.61 -14.58
CA SER A 167 6.98 -7.84 -13.29
C SER A 167 5.68 -8.67 -13.39
N GLY A 168 4.85 -8.39 -14.39
CA GLY A 168 3.54 -9.04 -14.62
C GLY A 168 3.59 -10.26 -15.55
N TYR A 169 4.65 -11.07 -15.49
CA TYR A 169 4.85 -12.23 -16.36
C TYR A 169 5.04 -13.54 -15.56
N PRO A 170 4.43 -14.67 -15.97
CA PRO A 170 3.49 -14.83 -17.09
C PRO A 170 2.17 -14.05 -16.88
N PRO A 171 1.46 -13.71 -17.97
CA PRO A 171 0.19 -12.99 -17.87
C PRO A 171 -0.80 -13.76 -17.02
N HIS A 172 -1.52 -13.05 -16.16
CA HIS A 172 -2.58 -13.59 -15.32
C HIS A 172 -3.69 -12.55 -15.20
N LYS A 173 -4.84 -13.00 -14.69
CA LYS A 173 -6.02 -12.18 -14.44
C LYS A 173 -6.67 -12.58 -13.12
N HIS A 174 -7.48 -11.68 -12.60
CA HIS A 174 -8.23 -11.80 -11.35
C HIS A 174 -9.53 -11.00 -11.46
N ASP A 175 -10.20 -11.14 -12.60
CA ASP A 175 -11.41 -10.38 -12.97
C ASP A 175 -12.70 -11.20 -12.89
N ASP A 176 -12.62 -12.46 -12.42
CA ASP A 176 -13.76 -13.35 -12.24
C ASP A 176 -13.67 -14.13 -10.91
N ASP A 177 -14.83 -14.50 -10.36
CA ASP A 177 -14.93 -15.34 -9.17
C ASP A 177 -15.26 -16.78 -9.57
N GLN A 178 -14.22 -17.62 -9.60
CA GLN A 178 -14.30 -19.04 -9.95
C GLN A 178 -13.86 -19.92 -8.77
N GLY A 179 -14.23 -19.52 -7.55
CA GLY A 179 -14.00 -20.30 -6.34
C GLY A 179 -12.50 -20.44 -6.01
N LYS A 180 -11.94 -21.64 -6.20
CA LYS A 180 -10.51 -21.92 -5.89
C LYS A 180 -9.55 -21.60 -7.04
N VAL A 181 -10.07 -21.32 -8.24
CA VAL A 181 -9.25 -21.13 -9.44
C VAL A 181 -8.83 -19.66 -9.58
N GLU A 182 -9.77 -18.75 -9.37
CA GLU A 182 -9.59 -17.32 -9.53
C GLU A 182 -10.51 -16.59 -8.55
N THR A 183 -9.99 -15.52 -7.95
CA THR A 183 -10.77 -14.61 -7.13
C THR A 183 -10.86 -13.26 -7.80
N ASN A 184 -12.04 -12.66 -7.76
CA ASN A 184 -12.27 -11.33 -8.29
C ASN A 184 -11.68 -10.28 -7.34
N HIS A 185 -10.59 -9.62 -7.75
CA HIS A 185 -10.02 -8.51 -7.01
C HIS A 185 -9.47 -7.43 -7.93
N GLU A 186 -9.58 -6.19 -7.46
CA GLU A 186 -9.05 -5.03 -8.15
C GLU A 186 -7.55 -4.87 -7.86
N GLU A 187 -6.79 -4.34 -8.83
CA GLU A 187 -5.37 -4.10 -8.66
C GLU A 187 -4.96 -2.72 -9.17
N LEU A 188 -4.14 -2.03 -8.37
CA LEU A 188 -3.59 -0.71 -8.68
C LEU A 188 -2.07 -0.73 -8.54
N TYR A 189 -1.38 -0.17 -9.54
CA TYR A 189 0.07 -0.05 -9.54
C TYR A 189 0.52 1.40 -9.37
N HIS A 190 1.35 1.66 -8.36
CA HIS A 190 2.11 2.91 -8.21
C HIS A 190 3.56 2.69 -8.62
N TYR A 191 3.90 3.10 -9.84
CA TYR A 191 5.23 2.89 -10.39
C TYR A 191 6.26 3.93 -9.91
N ARG A 192 7.46 3.44 -9.57
CA ARG A 192 8.64 4.24 -9.25
C ARG A 192 9.84 3.73 -10.06
N PHE A 193 10.73 4.66 -10.41
CA PHE A 193 11.93 4.36 -11.19
C PHE A 193 13.16 4.95 -10.48
N ARG A 194 14.27 4.20 -10.50
CA ARG A 194 15.58 4.64 -10.02
C ARG A 194 16.54 4.67 -11.22
N PRO A 195 16.71 5.83 -11.87
CA PRO A 195 17.64 5.98 -12.99
C PRO A 195 19.10 5.93 -12.53
#